data_AF-A0A6N3T784-F1
#
_entry.id   AF-A0A6N3T784-F1
#
_cell.length_a   1.000
_cell.length_b   1.000
_cell.length_c   1.000
_cell.angle_alpha   90.00
_cell.angle_beta   90.00
_cell.angle_gamma   90.00
#
_symmetry.space_group_name_H-M   'P 1'
#
loop_
_entity.id
_entity.type
_entity.pdbx_description
1 polymer ?
#
loop_
_entity_poly.entity_id
_entity_poly.type
_entity_poly.pdbx_seq_one_letter_code
_entity_poly.pdbx_strand_id
1 'polypeptide(L)'
;MLGSSFFIYPALAQTVNVPAGLPPTVNATYQEVGMGGWTPPTSSTTQQISGSGSVVSTTTSNGSGTDALQSMYSQSWGYAAAQNASALGVNPDALAATCVVESGCRNVYTANGNSSITGAFQMSNGTYNEALQKALASNPSLASSITNTGVSGQQDPATQAVAAAQYLKDAATTLQNSGISNPTALDARGYYNFGPHAGVQLAQADENASMASVLSNMSSDQLSKNGISPGETVGQWKANVSSKMGSAATSPILAS
;
A
#
# COMPACT_ATOMS: atom_id res chain seq x y z
N MET A 1 9.35 -5.86 -57.69
CA MET A 1 9.86 -4.62 -57.07
C MET A 1 8.69 -3.69 -56.80
N LEU A 2 8.83 -2.87 -55.75
CA LEU A 2 7.92 -1.83 -55.21
C LEU A 2 6.73 -2.37 -54.38
N GLY A 3 6.51 -2.02 -53.12
CA GLY A 3 7.16 -1.04 -52.22
C GLY A 3 6.10 -0.49 -51.26
N SER A 4 6.18 -0.85 -49.97
CA SER A 4 5.29 -0.40 -48.90
C SER A 4 5.37 1.11 -48.66
N SER A 5 4.27 1.76 -48.24
CA SER A 5 4.31 3.07 -47.59
C SER A 5 3.17 3.21 -46.57
N PHE A 6 3.53 3.08 -45.30
CA PHE A 6 2.76 3.56 -44.16
C PHE A 6 2.89 5.09 -44.10
N PHE A 7 1.78 5.80 -44.07
CA PHE A 7 1.77 7.22 -43.73
C PHE A 7 1.94 7.38 -42.21
N ILE A 8 3.15 7.75 -41.78
CA ILE A 8 3.38 8.35 -40.46
C ILE A 8 3.08 9.83 -40.60
N TYR A 9 2.05 10.32 -39.93
CA TYR A 9 1.87 11.76 -39.74
C TYR A 9 2.94 12.24 -38.74
N PRO A 10 3.86 13.15 -39.12
CA PRO A 10 4.71 13.78 -38.13
C PRO A 10 3.81 14.69 -37.28
N ALA A 11 3.73 14.43 -35.97
CA ALA A 11 3.25 15.41 -35.03
C ALA A 11 4.13 16.66 -35.17
N LEU A 12 3.53 17.78 -35.56
CA LEU A 12 4.20 19.08 -35.62
C LEU A 12 4.58 19.47 -34.19
N ALA A 13 5.86 19.31 -33.83
CA ALA A 13 6.42 19.91 -32.64
C ALA A 13 6.37 21.44 -32.81
N GLN A 14 5.38 22.10 -32.20
CA GLN A 14 5.37 23.55 -32.12
C GLN A 14 6.45 23.99 -31.13
N THR A 15 7.54 24.54 -31.65
CA THR A 15 8.59 25.17 -30.87
C THR A 15 8.07 26.53 -30.38
N VAL A 16 7.74 26.63 -29.09
CA VAL A 16 7.43 27.93 -28.45
C VAL A 16 8.75 28.60 -28.11
N ASN A 17 9.10 29.66 -28.84
CA ASN A 17 10.23 30.51 -28.53
C ASN A 17 9.83 31.45 -27.37
N VAL A 18 10.33 31.19 -26.16
CA VAL A 18 10.16 32.10 -25.01
C VAL A 18 11.37 33.03 -24.93
N PRO A 19 11.19 34.36 -25.10
CA PRO A 19 12.22 35.34 -24.83
C PRO A 19 12.72 35.26 -23.38
N ALA A 20 14.02 35.44 -23.18
CA ALA A 20 14.69 35.27 -21.90
C ALA A 20 14.14 36.19 -20.80
N GLY A 21 13.76 35.60 -19.66
CA GLY A 21 13.55 36.31 -18.39
C GLY A 21 12.10 36.35 -17.90
N LEU A 22 11.62 35.24 -17.30
CA LEU A 22 10.63 35.09 -16.20
C LEU A 22 10.27 33.59 -16.10
N PRO A 23 10.05 33.00 -14.92
CA PRO A 23 9.80 31.56 -14.79
C PRO A 23 8.41 31.20 -15.38
N PRO A 24 8.32 30.23 -16.31
CA PRO A 24 7.04 29.78 -16.83
C PRO A 24 6.35 28.83 -15.84
N THR A 25 5.35 29.32 -15.11
CA THR A 25 4.34 28.46 -14.50
C THR A 25 3.46 27.88 -15.59
N VAL A 26 3.69 26.62 -15.97
CA VAL A 26 2.82 25.88 -16.88
C VAL A 26 1.65 25.32 -16.08
N ASN A 27 0.48 25.93 -16.26
CA ASN A 27 -0.78 25.47 -15.68
C ASN A 27 -1.40 24.42 -16.64
N ALA A 28 -1.00 23.15 -16.51
CA ALA A 28 -1.58 22.09 -17.32
C ALA A 28 -2.92 21.64 -16.72
N THR A 29 -4.03 22.19 -17.21
CA THR A 29 -5.36 21.60 -17.03
C THR A 29 -5.67 20.73 -18.24
N TYR A 30 -5.47 19.42 -18.11
CA TYR A 30 -6.15 18.46 -18.99
C TYR A 30 -7.36 17.92 -18.24
N GLN A 31 -8.53 18.40 -18.65
CA GLN A 31 -9.82 17.91 -18.21
C GLN A 31 -10.19 16.74 -19.12
N GLU A 32 -10.09 15.49 -18.65
CA GLU A 32 -10.66 14.37 -19.38
C GLU A 32 -12.19 14.48 -19.36
N VAL A 33 -12.79 14.41 -20.55
CA VAL A 33 -14.23 14.60 -20.75
C VAL A 33 -14.97 13.37 -20.22
N GLY A 34 -15.58 13.47 -19.03
CA GLY A 34 -16.50 12.45 -18.50
C GLY A 34 -16.44 12.18 -16.98
N MET A 35 -15.46 12.72 -16.25
CA MET A 35 -15.36 12.53 -14.80
C MET A 35 -15.90 13.78 -14.06
N GLY A 36 -16.84 13.57 -13.13
CA GLY A 36 -17.35 14.63 -12.25
C GLY A 36 -16.20 15.34 -11.54
N GLY A 37 -16.29 16.66 -11.44
CA GLY A 37 -15.19 17.54 -11.03
C GLY A 37 -14.54 17.11 -9.72
N TRP A 38 -13.29 16.65 -9.82
CA TRP A 38 -12.40 16.54 -8.68
C TRP A 38 -11.54 17.80 -8.63
N THR A 39 -11.66 18.57 -7.54
CA THR A 39 -10.77 19.68 -7.24
C THR A 39 -9.70 19.16 -6.29
N PRO A 40 -8.41 19.10 -6.67
CA PRO A 40 -7.35 18.83 -5.71
C PRO A 40 -7.40 19.88 -4.59
N PRO A 41 -7.06 19.53 -3.34
CA PRO A 41 -6.78 20.54 -2.33
C PRO A 41 -5.74 21.50 -2.91
N THR A 42 -6.12 22.78 -3.03
CA THR A 42 -5.29 23.85 -3.59
C THR A 42 -4.23 24.23 -2.56
N SER A 43 -3.19 23.42 -2.48
CA SER A 43 -1.92 23.75 -1.84
C SER A 43 -0.82 23.42 -2.84
N SER A 44 -0.67 24.32 -3.82
CA SER A 44 0.39 24.42 -4.84
C SER A 44 1.23 23.17 -5.13
N THR A 45 0.93 22.48 -6.23
CA THR A 45 1.85 21.52 -6.85
C THR A 45 2.04 21.92 -8.31
N THR A 46 3.26 22.31 -8.69
CA THR A 46 3.65 22.45 -10.10
C THR A 46 4.18 21.11 -10.58
N GLN A 47 3.62 20.58 -11.67
CA GLN A 47 4.06 19.32 -12.26
C GLN A 47 5.19 19.58 -13.27
N GLN A 48 6.30 18.85 -13.19
CA GLN A 48 7.27 18.78 -14.28
C GLN A 48 7.30 17.35 -14.83
N ILE A 49 6.78 17.18 -16.04
CA ILE A 49 6.84 15.92 -16.79
C ILE A 49 8.13 15.95 -17.61
N SER A 50 9.02 14.97 -17.39
CA SER A 50 10.15 14.73 -18.28
C SER A 50 9.66 14.03 -19.55
N GLY A 51 10.23 14.39 -20.71
CA GLY A 51 9.85 13.92 -22.05
C GLY A 51 10.01 12.41 -22.33
N SER A 52 10.24 11.58 -21.30
CA SER A 52 10.26 10.12 -21.38
C SER A 52 9.08 9.43 -20.68
N GLY A 53 8.07 10.18 -20.22
CA GLY A 53 6.89 9.63 -19.55
C GLY A 53 7.16 9.07 -18.14
N SER A 54 8.31 9.37 -17.56
CA SER A 54 8.67 8.98 -16.19
C SER A 54 8.52 10.18 -15.25
N VAL A 55 7.84 9.97 -14.12
CA VAL A 55 7.67 10.98 -13.07
C VAL A 55 9.01 11.17 -12.36
N VAL A 56 9.66 12.30 -12.60
CA VAL A 56 10.91 12.68 -11.93
C VAL A 56 10.54 13.47 -10.68
N SER A 57 10.77 12.86 -9.52
CA SER A 57 10.94 13.44 -8.18
C SER A 57 10.07 14.65 -7.80
N THR A 58 9.14 14.44 -6.86
CA THR A 58 8.50 15.51 -6.11
C THR A 58 9.41 15.97 -4.97
N THR A 59 9.64 17.27 -4.89
CA THR A 59 10.03 17.90 -3.62
C THR A 59 8.87 17.72 -2.64
N THR A 60 9.16 17.08 -1.51
CA THR A 60 8.27 16.82 -0.39
C THR A 60 7.49 18.07 0.02
N SER A 61 6.15 18.00 -0.07
CA SER A 61 5.29 18.88 0.70
C SER A 61 5.36 18.46 2.16
N ASN A 62 5.91 19.33 3.01
CA ASN A 62 5.66 19.28 4.44
C ASN A 62 4.14 19.42 4.66
N GLY A 63 3.45 18.33 5.00
CA GLY A 63 2.03 18.38 5.35
C GLY A 63 1.35 17.01 5.42
N SER A 64 1.14 16.52 6.64
CA SER A 64 0.16 15.49 7.04
C SER A 64 0.40 14.01 6.69
N GLY A 65 1.36 13.66 5.84
CA GLY A 65 1.68 12.24 5.55
C GLY A 65 2.54 11.59 6.63
N THR A 66 2.34 10.29 6.87
CA THR A 66 3.19 9.51 7.77
C THR A 66 4.57 9.24 7.16
N ASP A 67 5.58 8.97 7.99
CA ASP A 67 6.89 8.48 7.57
C ASP A 67 6.80 7.19 6.73
N ALA A 68 5.83 6.33 7.05
CA ALA A 68 5.55 5.15 6.25
C ALA A 68 5.00 5.50 4.85
N LEU A 69 4.04 6.43 4.76
CA LEU A 69 3.49 6.87 3.48
C LEU A 69 4.56 7.53 2.60
N GLN A 70 5.44 8.33 3.20
CA GLN A 70 6.58 8.92 2.49
C GLN A 70 7.54 7.83 1.97
N SER A 71 7.78 6.77 2.77
CA SER A 71 8.59 5.63 2.34
C SER A 71 7.95 4.88 1.17
N MET A 72 6.62 4.69 1.19
CA MET A 72 5.90 4.09 0.07
C MET A 72 5.95 4.97 -1.19
N TYR A 73 5.75 6.29 -1.07
CA TYR A 73 5.82 7.24 -2.20
C TYR A 73 7.21 7.42 -2.78
N SER A 74 8.27 7.09 -2.04
CA SER A 74 9.63 7.04 -2.59
C SER A 74 9.80 5.94 -3.65
N GLN A 75 8.87 4.98 -3.71
CA GLN A 75 8.87 3.91 -4.70
C GLN A 75 8.13 4.33 -5.97
N SER A 76 8.58 3.83 -7.12
CA SER A 76 7.96 4.11 -8.43
C SER A 76 6.48 3.70 -8.53
N TRP A 77 6.04 2.77 -7.68
CA TRP A 77 4.69 2.23 -7.63
C TRP A 77 3.83 2.82 -6.49
N GLY A 78 4.41 3.60 -5.58
CA GLY A 78 3.77 4.00 -4.33
C GLY A 78 2.49 4.81 -4.50
N TYR A 79 2.47 5.71 -5.49
CA TYR A 79 1.28 6.50 -5.81
C TYR A 79 0.12 5.66 -6.34
N ALA A 80 0.40 4.66 -7.18
CA ALA A 80 -0.61 3.75 -7.69
C ALA A 80 -1.17 2.88 -6.55
N ALA A 81 -0.31 2.39 -5.65
CA ALA A 81 -0.72 1.64 -4.47
C ALA A 81 -1.66 2.44 -3.56
N ALA A 82 -1.34 3.71 -3.28
CA ALA A 82 -2.21 4.58 -2.48
C ALA A 82 -3.57 4.81 -3.14
N GLN A 83 -3.61 5.08 -4.45
CA GLN A 83 -4.86 5.27 -5.18
C GLN A 83 -5.74 4.01 -5.15
N ASN A 84 -5.12 2.84 -5.37
CA ASN A 84 -5.82 1.57 -5.31
C ASN A 84 -6.38 1.28 -3.90
N ALA A 85 -5.63 1.61 -2.85
CA ALA A 85 -6.09 1.48 -1.46
C ALA A 85 -7.30 2.39 -1.19
N SER A 86 -7.21 3.66 -1.59
CA SER A 86 -8.31 4.62 -1.43
C SER A 86 -9.56 4.19 -2.20
N ALA A 87 -9.41 3.61 -3.39
CA ALA A 87 -10.52 3.05 -4.17
C ALA A 87 -11.20 1.83 -3.50
N LEU A 88 -10.53 1.18 -2.54
CA LEU A 88 -11.11 0.13 -1.69
C LEU A 88 -11.67 0.67 -0.36
N GLY A 89 -11.55 1.98 -0.11
CA GLY A 89 -11.92 2.61 1.16
C GLY A 89 -10.88 2.40 2.26
N VAL A 90 -9.62 2.10 1.90
CA VAL A 90 -8.52 1.89 2.83
C VAL A 90 -7.64 3.13 2.87
N ASN A 91 -7.27 3.56 4.08
CA ASN A 91 -6.35 4.66 4.30
C ASN A 91 -4.95 4.30 3.78
N PRO A 92 -4.38 5.08 2.84
CA PRO A 92 -3.02 4.86 2.34
C PRO A 92 -1.93 4.83 3.42
N ASP A 93 -2.09 5.58 4.53
CA ASP A 93 -1.13 5.53 5.64
C ASP A 93 -1.10 4.14 6.30
N ALA A 94 -2.26 3.51 6.50
CA ALA A 94 -2.34 2.17 7.09
C ALA A 94 -1.78 1.08 6.15
N LEU A 95 -2.01 1.24 4.83
CA LEU A 95 -1.36 0.39 3.83
C LEU A 95 0.16 0.55 3.89
N ALA A 96 0.64 1.80 3.95
CA ALA A 96 2.07 2.10 4.01
C ALA A 96 2.72 1.58 5.31
N ALA A 97 2.02 1.64 6.45
CA ALA A 97 2.48 1.05 7.71
C ALA A 97 2.79 -0.45 7.54
N THR A 98 1.90 -1.17 6.86
CA THR A 98 2.08 -2.60 6.56
C THR A 98 3.30 -2.81 5.67
N CYS A 99 3.40 -2.04 4.59
CA CYS A 99 4.52 -2.06 3.65
C CYS A 99 5.90 -1.87 4.34
N VAL A 100 6.00 -0.93 5.27
CA VAL A 100 7.25 -0.68 6.01
C VAL A 100 7.59 -1.83 6.94
N VAL A 101 6.62 -2.37 7.69
CA VAL A 101 6.89 -3.49 8.61
C VAL A 101 7.27 -4.76 7.86
N GLU A 102 6.63 -5.01 6.72
CA GLU A 102 6.84 -6.23 5.95
C GLU A 102 8.19 -6.24 5.21
N SER A 103 8.55 -5.14 4.56
CA SER A 103 9.71 -5.13 3.65
C SER A 103 10.52 -3.82 3.67
N GLY A 104 10.14 -2.85 4.50
CA GLY A 104 10.61 -1.48 4.35
C GLY A 104 10.16 -0.86 3.02
N CYS A 105 9.00 -1.28 2.50
CA CYS A 105 8.49 -0.94 1.18
C CYS A 105 9.38 -1.32 0.00
N ARG A 106 10.16 -2.40 0.15
CA ARG A 106 11.01 -2.93 -0.92
C ARG A 106 10.37 -4.17 -1.52
N ASN A 107 10.42 -4.29 -2.83
CA ASN A 107 9.96 -5.52 -3.48
C ASN A 107 10.94 -6.67 -3.22
N VAL A 108 10.56 -7.62 -2.35
CA VAL A 108 11.41 -8.74 -1.94
C VAL A 108 10.97 -10.02 -2.66
N TYR A 109 11.84 -10.55 -3.52
CA TYR A 109 11.51 -11.70 -4.36
C TYR A 109 11.71 -13.05 -3.66
N THR A 110 12.36 -13.06 -2.49
CA THR A 110 12.59 -14.24 -1.65
C THR A 110 12.63 -13.82 -0.19
N ALA A 111 11.62 -14.18 0.60
CA ALA A 111 11.64 -13.95 2.04
C ALA A 111 12.24 -15.17 2.76
N ASN A 112 13.38 -14.99 3.45
CA ASN A 112 13.89 -15.91 4.48
C ASN A 112 13.77 -17.42 4.17
N GLY A 113 14.07 -17.85 2.94
CA GLY A 113 14.03 -19.27 2.54
C GLY A 113 12.63 -19.87 2.31
N ASN A 114 11.54 -19.11 2.44
CA ASN A 114 10.19 -19.51 2.02
C ASN A 114 9.83 -18.83 0.69
N SER A 115 9.80 -19.60 -0.39
CA SER A 115 9.59 -19.09 -1.75
C SER A 115 8.17 -18.59 -2.05
N SER A 116 7.22 -18.75 -1.13
CA SER A 116 5.80 -18.41 -1.35
C SER A 116 5.35 -17.08 -0.74
N ILE A 117 6.16 -16.48 0.14
CA ILE A 117 5.89 -15.18 0.76
C ILE A 117 6.87 -14.17 0.14
N THR A 118 6.34 -13.24 -0.63
CA THR A 118 7.16 -12.32 -1.43
C THR A 118 6.46 -10.98 -1.63
N GLY A 119 7.14 -10.04 -2.27
CA GLY A 119 6.60 -8.74 -2.64
C GLY A 119 6.82 -7.66 -1.58
N ALA A 120 6.37 -6.45 -1.86
CA ALA A 120 6.48 -5.33 -0.91
C ALA A 120 5.63 -5.52 0.35
N PHE A 121 4.58 -6.33 0.26
CA PHE A 121 3.65 -6.62 1.35
C PHE A 121 3.79 -8.04 1.89
N GLN A 122 4.75 -8.83 1.40
CA GLN A 122 5.05 -10.15 1.97
C GLN A 122 3.80 -11.04 2.12
N MET A 123 3.01 -11.14 1.07
CA MET A 123 1.81 -11.98 1.06
C MET A 123 2.16 -13.39 0.58
N SER A 124 1.48 -14.41 1.12
CA SER A 124 1.52 -15.76 0.53
C SER A 124 0.73 -15.82 -0.78
N ASN A 125 1.02 -16.78 -1.66
CA ASN A 125 0.26 -16.95 -2.92
C ASN A 125 -1.25 -17.11 -2.69
N GLY A 126 -1.64 -17.87 -1.66
CA GLY A 126 -3.03 -18.11 -1.31
C GLY A 126 -3.73 -16.84 -0.84
N THR A 127 -3.11 -16.13 0.11
CA THR A 127 -3.63 -14.87 0.65
C THR A 127 -3.73 -13.80 -0.44
N TYR A 128 -2.70 -13.68 -1.30
CA TYR A 128 -2.69 -12.73 -2.40
C TYR A 128 -3.85 -12.98 -3.37
N ASN A 129 -4.04 -14.22 -3.84
CA ASN A 129 -5.09 -14.53 -4.81
C ASN A 129 -6.48 -14.30 -4.22
N GLU A 130 -6.73 -14.77 -2.99
CA GLU A 130 -8.04 -14.62 -2.35
C GLU A 130 -8.38 -13.14 -2.15
N ALA A 131 -7.44 -12.35 -1.61
CA ALA A 131 -7.65 -10.94 -1.36
C ALA A 131 -7.79 -10.15 -2.66
N LEU A 132 -7.00 -10.46 -3.70
CA LEU A 132 -7.14 -9.80 -5.00
C LEU A 132 -8.50 -10.10 -5.64
N GLN A 133 -8.96 -11.36 -5.61
CA GLN A 133 -10.27 -11.73 -6.14
C GLN A 133 -11.42 -11.01 -5.41
N LYS A 134 -11.34 -10.91 -4.08
CA LYS A 134 -12.29 -10.12 -3.29
C LYS A 134 -12.25 -8.63 -3.65
N ALA A 135 -11.06 -8.06 -3.83
CA ALA A 135 -10.89 -6.67 -4.22
C ALA A 135 -11.57 -6.40 -5.58
N LEU A 136 -11.29 -7.23 -6.58
CA LEU A 136 -11.86 -7.10 -7.92
C LEU A 136 -13.36 -7.40 -7.96
N ALA A 137 -13.87 -8.30 -7.12
CA ALA A 137 -15.30 -8.55 -6.99
C ALA A 137 -16.03 -7.34 -6.38
N SER A 138 -15.42 -6.66 -5.42
CA SER A 138 -16.00 -5.48 -4.76
C SER A 138 -15.84 -4.19 -5.56
N ASN A 139 -14.75 -4.06 -6.32
CA ASN A 139 -14.47 -2.94 -7.20
C ASN A 139 -13.80 -3.40 -8.51
N PRO A 140 -14.59 -3.80 -9.52
CA PRO A 140 -14.07 -4.29 -10.80
C PRO A 140 -13.21 -3.30 -11.57
N SER A 141 -13.35 -1.98 -11.31
CA SER A 141 -12.56 -0.95 -11.98
C SER A 141 -11.06 -1.04 -11.65
N LEU A 142 -10.69 -1.66 -10.54
CA LEU A 142 -9.28 -1.91 -10.18
C LEU A 142 -8.57 -2.84 -11.16
N ALA A 143 -9.29 -3.62 -11.96
CA ALA A 143 -8.68 -4.50 -12.96
C ALA A 143 -7.93 -3.70 -14.04
N SER A 144 -8.34 -2.46 -14.34
CA SER A 144 -7.64 -1.61 -15.31
C SER A 144 -6.43 -0.88 -14.73
N SER A 145 -6.27 -0.85 -13.40
CA SER A 145 -5.15 -0.22 -12.71
C SER A 145 -4.03 -1.19 -12.31
N ILE A 146 -4.16 -2.48 -12.64
CA ILE A 146 -3.20 -3.54 -12.31
C ILE A 146 -2.75 -4.32 -13.54
N THR A 147 -1.51 -4.81 -13.50
CA THR A 147 -0.87 -5.41 -14.68
C THR A 147 -1.16 -6.91 -14.83
N ASN A 148 -1.43 -7.62 -13.72
CA ASN A 148 -1.59 -9.07 -13.74
C ASN A 148 -2.48 -9.56 -12.59
N THR A 149 -3.57 -10.26 -12.90
CA THR A 149 -4.55 -10.72 -11.90
C THR A 149 -4.29 -12.13 -11.35
N GLY A 150 -3.27 -12.83 -11.86
CA GLY A 150 -2.83 -14.13 -11.36
C GLY A 150 -1.66 -14.03 -10.38
N VAL A 151 -1.19 -15.17 -9.85
CA VAL A 151 -0.08 -15.25 -8.88
C VAL A 151 1.20 -14.53 -9.32
N SER A 152 1.45 -14.41 -10.63
CA SER A 152 2.57 -13.64 -11.17
C SER A 152 2.50 -12.15 -10.83
N GLY A 153 1.31 -11.60 -10.57
CA GLY A 153 1.13 -10.22 -10.10
C GLY A 153 1.48 -10.00 -8.63
N GLN A 154 1.74 -11.06 -7.85
CA GLN A 154 2.21 -10.95 -6.46
C GLN A 154 3.56 -10.21 -6.37
N GLN A 155 4.38 -10.29 -7.42
CA GLN A 155 5.68 -9.63 -7.52
C GLN A 155 5.60 -8.24 -8.15
N ASP A 156 4.42 -7.79 -8.59
CA ASP A 156 4.18 -6.41 -8.97
C ASP A 156 3.63 -5.66 -7.75
N PRO A 157 4.40 -4.75 -7.13
CA PRO A 157 3.99 -4.12 -5.88
C PRO A 157 2.69 -3.30 -6.00
N ALA A 158 2.41 -2.70 -7.16
CA ALA A 158 1.16 -1.96 -7.37
C ALA A 158 -0.07 -2.89 -7.38
N THR A 159 0.07 -4.06 -8.03
CA THR A 159 -0.95 -5.11 -7.98
C THR A 159 -1.07 -5.72 -6.58
N GLN A 160 0.05 -6.03 -5.93
CA GLN A 160 0.05 -6.61 -4.59
C GLN A 160 -0.56 -5.66 -3.55
N ALA A 161 -0.38 -4.34 -3.71
CA ALA A 161 -1.01 -3.34 -2.87
C ALA A 161 -2.54 -3.43 -2.88
N VAL A 162 -3.16 -3.83 -4.00
CA VAL A 162 -4.61 -4.07 -4.08
C VAL A 162 -5.03 -5.21 -3.16
N ALA A 163 -4.31 -6.33 -3.25
CA ALA A 163 -4.54 -7.49 -2.39
C ALA A 163 -4.29 -7.16 -0.91
N ALA A 164 -3.19 -6.45 -0.60
CA ALA A 164 -2.86 -6.05 0.76
C ALA A 164 -3.89 -5.08 1.34
N ALA A 165 -4.37 -4.11 0.56
CA ALA A 165 -5.44 -3.19 0.98
C ALA A 165 -6.74 -3.97 1.28
N GLN A 166 -7.15 -4.89 0.40
CA GLN A 166 -8.32 -5.71 0.68
C GLN A 166 -8.13 -6.58 1.94
N TYR A 167 -6.94 -7.14 2.15
CA TYR A 167 -6.66 -7.94 3.34
C TYR A 167 -6.70 -7.09 4.63
N LEU A 168 -6.22 -5.84 4.59
CA LEU A 168 -6.38 -4.89 5.68
C LEU A 168 -7.84 -4.50 5.91
N LYS A 169 -8.63 -4.33 4.85
CA LYS A 169 -10.08 -4.09 4.95
C LYS A 169 -10.80 -5.25 5.62
N ASP A 170 -10.46 -6.49 5.26
CA ASP A 170 -10.98 -7.70 5.89
C ASP A 170 -10.60 -7.75 7.38
N ALA A 171 -9.35 -7.37 7.72
CA ALA A 171 -8.87 -7.27 9.09
C ALA A 171 -9.66 -6.22 9.90
N ALA A 172 -9.80 -5.00 9.38
CA ALA A 172 -10.55 -3.93 10.03
C ALA A 172 -12.01 -4.33 10.26
N THR A 173 -12.66 -4.92 9.25
CA THR A 173 -14.04 -5.39 9.37
C THR A 173 -14.17 -6.50 10.42
N THR A 174 -13.22 -7.43 10.47
CA THR A 174 -13.19 -8.50 11.49
C THR A 174 -13.05 -7.94 12.90
N LEU A 175 -12.16 -6.95 13.08
CA LEU A 175 -11.92 -6.30 14.37
C LEU A 175 -13.14 -5.47 14.81
N GLN A 176 -13.78 -4.73 13.89
CA GLN A 176 -15.03 -4.01 14.15
C GLN A 176 -16.16 -4.94 14.58
N ASN A 177 -16.34 -6.06 13.87
CA ASN A 177 -17.33 -7.09 14.24
C ASN A 177 -17.04 -7.73 15.60
N SER A 178 -15.78 -7.64 16.07
CA SER A 178 -15.35 -8.10 17.39
C SER A 178 -15.37 -7.00 18.46
N GLY A 179 -15.96 -5.84 18.16
CA GLY A 179 -16.16 -4.75 19.11
C GLY A 179 -15.04 -3.71 19.17
N ILE A 180 -14.00 -3.81 18.33
CA ILE A 180 -12.92 -2.81 18.26
C ILE A 180 -13.37 -1.67 17.35
N SER A 181 -13.62 -0.50 17.95
CA SER A 181 -14.01 0.69 17.20
C SER A 181 -12.80 1.32 16.50
N ASN A 182 -12.99 1.70 15.25
CA ASN A 182 -11.98 2.37 14.41
C ASN A 182 -10.59 1.69 14.39
N PRO A 183 -10.47 0.42 13.95
CA PRO A 183 -9.20 -0.31 14.00
C PRO A 183 -8.06 0.41 13.27
N THR A 184 -6.90 0.45 13.92
CA THR A 184 -5.67 1.05 13.40
C THR A 184 -4.77 0.03 12.70
N ALA A 185 -3.75 0.50 11.98
CA ALA A 185 -2.74 -0.36 11.38
C ALA A 185 -2.08 -1.30 12.42
N LEU A 186 -1.83 -0.81 13.63
CA LEU A 186 -1.28 -1.62 14.72
C LEU A 186 -2.26 -2.72 15.16
N ASP A 187 -3.56 -2.41 15.28
CA ASP A 187 -4.57 -3.41 15.69
C ASP A 187 -4.67 -4.56 14.68
N ALA A 188 -4.61 -4.25 13.38
CA ALA A 188 -4.63 -5.27 12.33
C ALA A 188 -3.31 -6.04 12.18
N ARG A 189 -2.22 -5.64 12.84
CA ARG A 189 -0.95 -6.37 12.72
C ARG A 189 -1.09 -7.83 13.14
N GLY A 190 -1.82 -8.08 14.22
CA GLY A 190 -2.06 -9.45 14.71
C GLY A 190 -2.77 -10.29 13.66
N TYR A 191 -3.77 -9.70 12.98
CA TYR A 191 -4.48 -10.34 11.88
C TYR A 191 -3.53 -10.65 10.72
N TYR A 192 -2.70 -9.68 10.34
CA TYR A 192 -1.77 -9.82 9.22
C TYR A 192 -0.73 -10.92 9.44
N ASN A 193 -0.19 -10.99 10.67
CA ASN A 193 0.92 -11.87 11.01
C ASN A 193 0.48 -13.27 11.46
N PHE A 194 -0.69 -13.38 12.09
CA PHE A 194 -1.14 -14.61 12.76
C PHE A 194 -2.50 -15.11 12.27
N GLY A 195 -3.15 -14.38 11.37
CA GLY A 195 -4.47 -14.69 10.83
C GLY A 195 -5.63 -14.17 11.68
N PRO A 196 -6.89 -14.37 11.21
CA PRO A 196 -8.05 -13.66 11.73
C PRO A 196 -8.34 -13.87 13.21
N HIS A 197 -8.33 -15.12 13.66
CA HIS A 197 -8.68 -15.48 15.04
C HIS A 197 -7.65 -14.94 16.04
N ALA A 198 -6.38 -15.20 15.78
CA ALA A 198 -5.27 -14.70 16.58
C ALA A 198 -5.21 -13.16 16.57
N GLY A 199 -5.52 -12.54 15.43
CA GLY A 199 -5.58 -11.09 15.31
C GLY A 199 -6.59 -10.45 16.26
N VAL A 200 -7.80 -11.00 16.35
CA VAL A 200 -8.82 -10.52 17.31
C VAL A 200 -8.36 -10.70 18.75
N GLN A 201 -7.85 -11.89 19.10
CA GLN A 201 -7.36 -12.19 20.45
C GLN A 201 -6.26 -11.21 20.87
N LEU A 202 -5.32 -10.93 19.97
CA LEU A 202 -4.19 -10.04 20.23
C LEU A 202 -4.61 -8.57 20.35
N ALA A 203 -5.57 -8.14 19.53
CA ALA A 203 -6.06 -6.78 19.58
C ALA A 203 -6.84 -6.51 20.88
N GLN A 204 -7.58 -7.50 21.41
CA GLN A 204 -8.34 -7.41 22.66
C GLN A 204 -7.54 -7.72 23.94
N ALA A 205 -6.37 -8.34 23.83
CA ALA A 205 -5.60 -8.79 24.98
C ALA A 205 -5.03 -7.64 25.83
N ASP A 206 -4.91 -7.89 27.14
CA ASP A 206 -4.18 -7.04 28.08
C ASP A 206 -2.70 -6.94 27.70
N GLU A 207 -2.11 -5.76 27.81
CA GLU A 207 -0.72 -5.50 27.44
C GLU A 207 0.31 -6.29 28.28
N ASN A 208 -0.07 -6.71 29.49
CA ASN A 208 0.77 -7.52 30.38
C ASN A 208 0.58 -9.02 30.16
N ALA A 209 -0.42 -9.43 29.37
CA ALA A 209 -0.60 -10.84 29.02
C ALA A 209 0.60 -11.32 28.19
N SER A 210 1.02 -12.56 28.42
CA SER A 210 2.09 -13.14 27.61
C SER A 210 1.60 -13.43 26.20
N MET A 211 2.45 -13.22 25.19
CA MET A 211 2.15 -13.58 23.80
C MET A 211 1.79 -15.07 23.68
N ALA A 212 2.48 -15.94 24.43
CA ALA A 212 2.23 -17.38 24.41
C ALA A 212 0.85 -17.76 24.99
N SER A 213 0.36 -17.05 26.00
CA SER A 213 -0.99 -17.31 26.54
C SER A 213 -2.09 -16.84 25.60
N VAL A 214 -1.88 -15.72 24.90
CA VAL A 214 -2.85 -15.17 23.95
C VAL A 214 -2.89 -16.01 22.68
N LEU A 215 -1.72 -16.38 22.14
CA LEU A 215 -1.56 -17.24 20.97
C LEU A 215 -1.40 -18.71 21.36
N SER A 216 -2.26 -19.19 22.24
CA SER A 216 -2.17 -20.53 22.85
C SER A 216 -2.26 -21.70 21.85
N ASN A 217 -2.71 -21.45 20.63
CA ASN A 217 -2.74 -22.42 19.53
C ASN A 217 -1.41 -22.53 18.77
N MET A 218 -0.40 -21.71 19.09
CA MET A 218 0.92 -21.74 18.48
C MET A 218 1.95 -22.37 19.41
N SER A 219 2.79 -23.26 18.86
CA SER A 219 3.93 -23.80 19.59
C SER A 219 5.02 -22.73 19.81
N SER A 220 5.90 -22.96 20.78
CA SER A 220 7.06 -22.07 21.02
C SER A 220 7.96 -21.92 19.79
N ASP A 221 8.08 -22.96 18.96
CA ASP A 221 8.81 -22.89 17.69
C ASP A 221 8.10 -22.02 16.64
N GLN A 222 6.76 -22.05 16.61
CA GLN A 222 5.99 -21.17 15.72
C GLN A 222 6.08 -19.71 16.18
N LEU A 223 6.00 -19.46 17.48
CA LEU A 223 6.14 -18.12 18.07
C LEU A 223 7.53 -17.54 17.78
N SER A 224 8.60 -18.30 18.04
CA SER A 224 9.98 -17.84 17.77
C SER A 224 10.24 -17.60 16.28
N LYS A 225 9.71 -18.44 15.38
CA LYS A 225 9.78 -18.20 13.92
C LYS A 225 9.07 -16.92 13.48
N ASN A 226 8.10 -16.46 14.25
CA ASN A 226 7.42 -15.17 14.05
C ASN A 226 8.07 -14.02 14.84
N GLY A 227 9.29 -14.22 15.36
CA GLY A 227 10.04 -13.19 16.07
C GLY A 227 9.55 -12.92 17.49
N ILE A 228 8.70 -13.79 18.06
CA ILE A 228 8.23 -13.66 19.44
C ILE A 228 9.24 -14.29 20.39
N SER A 229 9.73 -13.48 21.33
CA SER A 229 10.69 -13.93 22.35
C SER A 229 10.01 -14.66 23.52
N PRO A 230 10.67 -15.61 24.18
CA PRO A 230 10.13 -16.24 25.38
C PRO A 230 9.80 -15.19 26.46
N GLY A 231 8.58 -15.22 26.97
CA GLY A 231 8.10 -14.27 27.99
C GLY A 231 7.71 -12.89 27.46
N GLU A 232 7.78 -12.65 26.15
CA GLU A 232 7.33 -11.39 25.56
C GLU A 232 5.84 -11.17 25.84
N THR A 233 5.50 -9.95 26.29
CA THR A 233 4.10 -9.56 26.51
C THR A 233 3.49 -8.94 25.26
N VAL A 234 2.16 -8.89 25.21
CA VAL A 234 1.43 -8.21 24.13
C VAL A 234 1.85 -6.76 23.98
N GLY A 235 2.03 -6.04 25.10
CA GLY A 235 2.49 -4.65 25.10
C GLY A 235 3.90 -4.47 24.53
N GLN A 236 4.83 -5.37 24.87
CA GLN A 236 6.19 -5.34 24.32
C GLN A 236 6.18 -5.58 22.80
N TRP A 237 5.41 -6.56 22.35
CA TRP A 237 5.25 -6.85 20.93
C TRP A 237 4.61 -5.68 20.18
N LYS A 238 3.50 -5.11 20.69
CA LYS A 238 2.82 -3.94 20.11
C LYS A 238 3.77 -2.74 20.04
N ALA A 239 4.57 -2.50 21.07
CA ALA A 239 5.55 -1.41 21.08
C ALA A 239 6.64 -1.60 20.00
N ASN A 240 7.17 -2.81 19.84
CA ASN A 240 8.15 -3.12 18.80
C ASN A 240 7.57 -2.95 17.39
N VAL A 241 6.35 -3.44 17.15
CA VAL A 241 5.64 -3.25 15.88
C VAL A 241 5.37 -1.77 15.61
N SER A 242 4.82 -1.06 16.59
CA SER A 242 4.50 0.37 16.48
C SER A 242 5.75 1.19 16.15
N SER A 243 6.89 0.88 16.79
CA SER A 243 8.17 1.53 16.48
C SER A 243 8.63 1.32 15.03
N LYS A 244 8.28 0.19 14.40
CA LYS A 244 8.58 -0.06 12.98
C LYS A 244 7.60 0.61 12.04
N MET A 245 6.32 0.69 12.43
CA MET A 245 5.27 1.38 11.68
C MET A 245 5.43 2.91 11.72
N GLY A 246 6.07 3.43 12.76
CA GLY A 246 6.24 4.86 12.96
C GLY A 246 4.92 5.57 13.23
N SER A 247 4.77 6.77 12.68
CA SER A 247 3.57 7.60 12.87
C SER A 247 2.30 6.98 12.28
N ALA A 248 2.44 5.99 11.38
CA ALA A 248 1.33 5.30 10.75
C ALA A 248 0.70 4.19 11.61
N ALA A 249 1.30 3.83 12.75
CA ALA A 249 0.80 2.78 13.62
C ALA A 249 -0.65 3.04 14.07
N THR A 250 -0.96 4.30 14.38
CA THR A 250 -2.27 4.74 14.85
C THR A 250 -3.22 5.18 13.74
N SER A 251 -2.81 5.05 12.47
CA SER A 251 -3.66 5.42 11.34
C SER A 251 -4.85 4.46 11.26
N PRO A 252 -6.09 4.98 11.22
CA PRO A 252 -7.28 4.17 10.96
C PRO A 252 -7.16 3.44 9.63
N ILE A 253 -7.61 2.19 9.57
CA ILE A 253 -7.53 1.40 8.32
C ILE A 253 -8.59 1.84 7.33
N LEU A 254 -9.84 2.01 7.79
CA LEU A 254 -10.93 2.43 6.91
C LEU A 254 -10.92 3.95 6.78
N ALA A 255 -10.90 4.43 5.55
CA ALA A 255 -11.05 5.85 5.26
C ALA A 255 -12.47 6.29 5.64
N SER A 256 -12.59 7.47 6.26
CA SER A 256 -13.87 8.09 6.62
C SER A 256 -14.55 8.74 5.43
#